data_AF-A0A0H1BQI7-F1
#
_entry.id   AF-A0A0H1BQI7-F1
#
_cell.length_a   1.000
_cell.length_b   1.000
_cell.length_c   1.000
_cell.angle_alpha   90.00
_cell.angle_beta   90.00
_cell.angle_gamma   90.00
#
_symmetry.space_group_name_H-M   'P 1'
#
loop_
_entity.id
_entity.type
_entity.pdbx_description
1 polymer ?
#
loop_
_entity_poly.entity_id
_entity_poly.type
_entity_poly.pdbx_seq_one_letter_code
_entity_poly.pdbx_strand_id
1 'polypeptide(L)'
;MLEDNKKCKEEFINETHHLSEIVLEEVNIVIATLSQIEVQLVNINIHSDIVIVNEVTKAVKVELFSLLTYTNSKAILLIDNEHQLHSIILSFNEDNDFRIQAQTSLFTHLINADADHH
;
A
#
# COMPACT_ATOMS: atom_id res chain seq x y z
N MET A 1 13.70 26.64 -28.25
CA MET A 1 14.48 25.42 -27.95
C MET A 1 14.31 24.91 -26.52
N LEU A 2 14.62 25.69 -25.47
CA LEU A 2 14.41 25.23 -24.08
C LEU A 2 12.93 25.14 -23.68
N GLU A 3 12.10 26.10 -24.12
CA GLU A 3 10.64 26.09 -23.85
C GLU A 3 9.92 24.97 -24.61
N ASP A 4 10.32 24.71 -25.86
CA ASP A 4 9.75 23.62 -26.68
C ASP A 4 10.04 22.24 -26.06
N ASN A 5 11.23 22.05 -25.47
CA ASN A 5 11.59 20.82 -24.76
C ASN A 5 10.79 20.65 -23.47
N LYS A 6 10.50 21.74 -22.75
CA LYS A 6 9.66 21.68 -21.54
C LYS A 6 8.22 21.28 -21.89
N LYS A 7 7.66 21.91 -22.92
CA LYS A 7 6.32 21.61 -23.42
C LYS A 7 6.19 20.16 -23.90
N CYS A 8 7.15 19.70 -24.70
CA CYS A 8 7.18 18.31 -25.19
C CYS A 8 7.27 17.29 -24.04
N LYS A 9 8.03 17.59 -22.98
CA LYS A 9 8.09 16.74 -21.78
C LYS A 9 6.76 16.71 -21.04
N GLU A 10 6.11 17.84 -20.85
CA GLU A 10 4.80 17.93 -20.20
C GLU A 10 3.73 17.17 -20.98
N GLU A 11 3.71 17.31 -22.31
CA GLU A 11 2.80 16.57 -23.19
C GLU A 11 3.03 15.06 -23.09
N PHE A 12 4.29 14.60 -23.12
CA PHE A 12 4.60 13.18 -22.97
C PHE A 12 4.16 12.61 -21.61
N ILE A 13 4.40 13.35 -20.52
CA ILE A 13 3.95 12.95 -19.18
C ILE A 13 2.41 12.85 -19.14
N ASN A 14 1.72 13.83 -19.69
CA ASN A 14 0.25 13.84 -19.71
C ASN A 14 -0.31 12.68 -20.54
N GLU A 15 0.26 12.38 -21.71
CA GLU A 15 -0.15 11.23 -22.53
C GLU A 15 0.08 9.89 -21.82
N THR A 16 1.20 9.74 -21.11
CA THR A 16 1.46 8.50 -20.35
C THR A 16 0.51 8.35 -19.16
N HIS A 17 0.20 9.44 -18.45
CA HIS A 17 -0.82 9.43 -17.40
C HIS A 17 -2.20 9.07 -17.96
N HIS A 18 -2.61 9.71 -19.05
CA HIS A 18 -3.91 9.44 -19.67
C HIS A 18 -4.04 7.98 -20.12
N LEU A 19 -2.99 7.42 -20.72
CA LEU A 19 -2.98 6.01 -21.10
C LEU A 19 -3.07 5.08 -19.88
N SER A 20 -2.39 5.41 -18.79
CA SER A 20 -2.47 4.62 -17.56
C SER A 20 -3.86 4.64 -16.94
N GLU A 21 -4.56 5.77 -16.98
CA GLU A 21 -5.93 5.90 -16.48
C GLU A 21 -6.87 5.00 -17.29
N ILE A 22 -6.80 5.08 -18.62
CA ILE A 22 -7.61 4.22 -19.52
C ILE A 22 -7.36 2.74 -19.22
N VAL A 23 -6.11 2.32 -19.09
CA VAL A 23 -5.79 0.92 -18.80
C VAL A 23 -6.35 0.51 -17.43
N LEU A 24 -6.23 1.37 -16.42
CA LEU A 24 -6.70 1.07 -15.07
C LEU A 24 -8.23 1.05 -14.95
N GLU A 25 -8.95 1.81 -15.79
CA GLU A 25 -10.41 1.78 -15.87
C GLU A 25 -10.95 0.48 -16.49
N GLU A 26 -10.20 -0.13 -17.41
CA GLU A 26 -10.63 -1.32 -18.16
C GLU A 26 -10.24 -2.65 -17.49
N VAL A 27 -9.26 -2.64 -16.57
CA VAL A 27 -8.83 -3.87 -15.90
C VAL A 27 -9.74 -4.24 -14.74
N ASN A 28 -9.98 -5.54 -14.56
CA ASN A 28 -10.76 -6.03 -13.42
C ASN A 28 -9.93 -6.25 -12.15
N ILE A 29 -8.62 -6.44 -12.31
CA ILE A 29 -7.69 -6.75 -11.21
C ILE A 29 -6.41 -5.95 -11.42
N VAL A 30 -6.01 -5.22 -10.38
CA VAL A 30 -4.70 -4.56 -10.29
C VAL A 30 -3.85 -5.31 -9.28
N ILE A 31 -2.64 -5.68 -9.69
CA ILE A 31 -1.65 -6.33 -8.82
C ILE A 31 -0.46 -5.39 -8.69
N ALA A 32 -0.17 -4.97 -7.46
CA ALA A 32 0.91 -4.04 -7.16
C ALA A 32 1.49 -4.31 -5.76
N THR A 33 2.72 -3.85 -5.51
CA THR A 33 3.29 -3.85 -4.16
C THR A 33 2.72 -2.70 -3.34
N LEU A 34 2.70 -2.83 -2.01
CA LEU A 34 2.21 -1.75 -1.13
C LEU A 34 2.90 -0.40 -1.40
N SER A 35 4.22 -0.42 -1.61
CA SER A 35 5.01 0.78 -1.95
C SER A 35 4.63 1.44 -3.27
N GLN A 36 4.15 0.67 -4.26
CA GLN A 36 3.68 1.21 -5.53
C GLN A 36 2.27 1.79 -5.38
N ILE A 37 1.42 1.13 -4.58
CA ILE A 37 0.06 1.57 -4.34
C ILE A 37 0.03 2.92 -3.61
N GLU A 38 0.92 3.19 -2.65
CA GLU A 38 0.96 4.52 -2.00
C GLU A 38 1.21 5.66 -2.99
N VAL A 39 2.13 5.48 -3.94
CA VAL A 39 2.43 6.47 -4.98
C VAL A 39 1.27 6.56 -5.99
N GLN A 40 0.63 5.45 -6.30
CA GLN A 40 -0.47 5.41 -7.25
C GLN A 40 -1.75 5.98 -6.66
N LEU A 41 -2.14 5.68 -5.42
CA LEU A 41 -3.37 6.20 -4.80
C LEU A 41 -3.39 7.74 -4.70
N VAL A 42 -2.22 8.36 -4.54
CA VAL A 42 -2.11 9.83 -4.50
C VAL A 42 -2.22 10.45 -5.90
N ASN A 43 -1.77 9.75 -6.95
CA ASN A 43 -1.64 10.30 -8.31
C ASN A 43 -2.69 9.78 -9.30
N ILE A 44 -3.26 8.62 -9.02
CA ILE A 44 -4.17 7.85 -9.86
C ILE A 44 -5.27 7.40 -8.92
N ASN A 45 -6.44 8.00 -9.07
CA ASN A 45 -7.59 7.83 -8.18
C ASN A 45 -8.24 6.44 -8.37
N ILE A 46 -7.51 5.37 -8.03
CA ILE A 46 -7.94 3.99 -8.17
C ILE A 46 -8.93 3.67 -7.05
N HIS A 47 -10.18 3.39 -7.43
CA HIS A 47 -11.22 2.91 -6.52
C HIS A 47 -11.39 1.42 -6.67
N SER A 48 -11.21 0.68 -5.58
CA SER A 48 -11.37 -0.77 -5.55
C SER A 48 -12.45 -1.15 -4.54
N ASP A 49 -13.48 -1.87 -4.99
CA ASP A 49 -14.52 -2.41 -4.10
C ASP A 49 -13.94 -3.47 -3.13
N ILE A 50 -12.94 -4.23 -3.58
CA ILE A 50 -12.29 -5.31 -2.83
C ILE A 50 -10.78 -5.11 -2.90
N VAL A 51 -10.12 -5.13 -1.74
CA VAL A 51 -8.65 -5.13 -1.64
C VAL A 51 -8.19 -6.41 -0.97
N ILE A 52 -7.23 -7.09 -1.59
CA ILE A 52 -6.59 -8.28 -1.04
C ILE A 52 -5.13 -7.95 -0.79
N VAL A 53 -4.70 -8.08 0.46
CA VAL A 53 -3.30 -7.92 0.86
C VAL A 53 -2.76 -9.28 1.25
N ASN A 54 -1.72 -9.73 0.55
CA ASN A 54 -1.02 -10.97 0.86
C ASN A 54 0.25 -10.69 1.66
N GLU A 55 0.68 -11.65 2.49
CA GLU A 55 1.87 -11.58 3.34
C GLU A 55 1.86 -10.34 4.27
N VAL A 56 0.72 -10.09 4.91
CA VAL A 56 0.46 -8.86 5.68
C VAL A 56 1.44 -8.67 6.85
N THR A 57 1.98 -9.74 7.42
CA THR A 57 3.00 -9.65 8.49
C THR A 57 4.34 -9.06 8.04
N LYS A 58 4.62 -9.03 6.73
CA LYS A 58 5.81 -8.39 6.17
C LYS A 58 5.66 -6.88 6.05
N ALA A 59 4.44 -6.37 6.05
CA ALA A 59 4.16 -4.95 5.96
C ALA A 59 4.18 -4.29 7.34
N VAL A 60 4.74 -3.08 7.43
CA VAL A 60 4.66 -2.31 8.67
C VAL A 60 3.27 -1.71 8.82
N LYS A 61 2.86 -1.50 10.08
CA LYS A 61 1.52 -0.99 10.43
C LYS A 61 1.13 0.28 9.65
N VAL A 62 2.08 1.21 9.44
CA VAL A 62 1.84 2.48 8.73
C VAL A 62 1.48 2.27 7.26
N GLU A 63 2.18 1.39 6.55
CA GLU A 63 1.91 1.09 5.13
C GLU A 63 0.50 0.51 4.94
N LEU A 64 0.11 -0.39 5.85
CA LEU A 64 -1.23 -0.96 5.85
C LEU A 64 -2.29 0.11 6.14
N PHE A 65 -2.06 1.00 7.11
CA PHE A 65 -3.01 2.10 7.39
C PHE A 65 -3.19 3.05 6.21
N SER A 66 -2.10 3.40 5.50
CA SER A 66 -2.19 4.20 4.28
C SER A 66 -3.13 3.52 3.29
N LEU A 67 -2.88 2.25 2.97
CA LEU A 67 -3.71 1.48 2.04
C LEU A 67 -5.19 1.49 2.45
N LEU A 68 -5.49 1.18 3.71
CA LEU A 68 -6.85 1.11 4.23
C LEU A 68 -7.57 2.47 4.15
N THR A 69 -6.84 3.57 4.39
CA THR A 69 -7.40 4.92 4.39
C THR A 69 -7.75 5.38 2.97
N TYR A 70 -6.92 5.06 1.99
CA TYR A 70 -7.03 5.61 0.64
C TYR A 70 -7.87 4.76 -0.32
N THR A 71 -8.03 3.46 -0.07
CA THR A 71 -8.73 2.56 -1.00
C THR A 71 -10.26 2.62 -0.90
N ASN A 72 -10.82 3.16 0.19
CA ASN A 72 -12.27 3.26 0.47
C ASN A 72 -13.07 1.99 0.07
N SER A 73 -12.48 0.82 0.31
CA SER A 73 -13.02 -0.46 -0.16
C SER A 73 -14.19 -0.94 0.67
N LYS A 74 -15.12 -1.64 0.03
CA LYS A 74 -16.26 -2.29 0.70
C LYS A 74 -15.83 -3.55 1.46
N ALA A 75 -14.79 -4.23 0.97
CA ALA A 75 -14.24 -5.42 1.59
C ALA A 75 -12.71 -5.42 1.51
N ILE A 76 -12.08 -5.88 2.60
CA ILE A 76 -10.63 -5.98 2.70
C ILE A 76 -10.28 -7.35 3.25
N LEU A 77 -9.47 -8.10 2.49
CA LEU A 77 -9.00 -9.42 2.87
C LEU A 77 -7.50 -9.35 3.17
N LEU A 78 -7.15 -9.59 4.43
CA LEU A 78 -5.78 -9.67 4.90
C LEU A 78 -5.39 -11.14 4.98
N ILE A 79 -4.49 -11.57 4.09
CA ILE A 79 -3.99 -12.95 4.02
C ILE A 79 -2.59 -12.97 4.61
N ASP A 80 -2.39 -13.86 5.56
CA ASP A 80 -1.10 -14.08 6.18
C ASP A 80 -0.83 -15.56 6.45
N ASN A 81 0.43 -15.89 6.65
CA ASN A 81 0.86 -17.18 7.16
C ASN A 81 1.75 -16.96 8.37
N GLU A 82 1.21 -17.22 9.56
CA GLU A 82 1.86 -16.95 10.86
C GLU A 82 3.22 -17.64 11.03
N HIS A 83 3.53 -18.64 10.20
CA HIS A 83 4.81 -19.35 10.21
C HIS A 83 5.89 -18.71 9.32
N GLN A 84 5.60 -17.58 8.66
CA GLN A 84 6.51 -16.89 7.75
C GLN A 84 7.21 -15.67 8.37
N LEU A 85 8.29 -15.24 7.72
CA LEU A 85 9.13 -14.11 8.13
C LEU A 85 8.29 -12.84 8.32
N HIS A 86 8.44 -12.19 9.46
CA HIS A 86 7.84 -10.89 9.78
C HIS A 86 8.64 -9.73 9.15
N SER A 87 8.07 -8.52 9.16
CA SER A 87 8.71 -7.30 8.67
C SER A 87 10.12 -7.10 9.23
N ILE A 88 11.11 -6.84 8.36
CA ILE A 88 12.49 -6.56 8.77
C ILE A 88 12.60 -5.07 9.08
N ILE A 89 12.76 -4.72 10.36
CA ILE A 89 12.95 -3.32 10.80
C ILE A 89 14.42 -3.09 11.13
N LEU A 90 15.11 -2.39 10.26
CA LEU A 90 16.49 -1.94 10.48
C LEU A 90 16.47 -0.66 11.32
N SER A 91 16.48 -0.79 12.66
CA SER A 91 16.68 0.32 13.60
C SER A 91 18.00 0.14 14.33
N PHE A 92 18.87 1.16 14.27
CA PHE A 92 20.20 1.18 14.89
C PHE A 92 20.18 1.41 16.40
N ASN A 93 19.02 1.70 16.99
CA ASN A 93 18.87 1.94 18.42
C ASN A 93 18.03 0.79 19.03
N GLU A 94 18.64 0.03 19.94
CA GLU A 94 18.05 -1.19 20.52
C GLU A 94 16.96 -0.89 21.56
N ASP A 95 17.03 0.26 22.24
CA ASP A 95 16.09 0.69 23.28
C ASP A 95 14.90 1.51 22.75
N ASN A 96 14.62 1.45 21.45
CA ASN A 96 13.57 2.26 20.87
C ASN A 96 12.22 1.53 21.00
N ASP A 97 11.34 2.01 21.89
CA ASP A 97 9.93 1.56 21.99
C ASP A 97 9.24 1.56 20.62
N PHE A 98 9.69 2.43 19.71
CA PHE A 98 9.24 2.47 18.32
C PHE A 98 9.51 1.18 17.55
N ARG A 99 10.64 0.48 17.79
CA ARG A 99 10.98 -0.76 17.10
C ARG A 99 10.02 -1.88 17.49
N ILE A 100 9.68 -2.00 18.78
CA ILE A 100 8.73 -2.98 19.30
C ILE A 100 7.33 -2.71 18.74
N GLN A 101 6.89 -1.44 18.75
CA GLN A 101 5.58 -1.05 18.22
C GLN A 101 5.50 -1.21 16.69
N ALA A 102 6.58 -0.94 15.97
CA ALA A 102 6.60 -1.05 14.51
C ALA A 102 6.68 -2.51 14.02
N GLN A 103 7.32 -3.41 14.80
CA GLN A 103 7.38 -4.85 14.50
C GLN A 103 6.02 -5.54 14.66
N THR A 104 5.10 -4.93 15.41
CA THR A 104 3.75 -5.46 15.55
C THR A 104 2.95 -5.06 14.31
N SER A 105 2.72 -6.02 13.40
CA SER A 105 1.88 -5.79 12.23
C SER A 105 0.45 -5.43 12.65
N LEU A 106 -0.27 -4.70 11.79
CA LEU A 106 -1.69 -4.41 12.01
C LEU A 106 -2.52 -5.70 12.15
N PHE A 107 -2.16 -6.73 11.40
CA PHE A 107 -2.83 -8.03 11.43
C PHE A 107 -2.73 -8.70 12.81
N THR A 108 -1.52 -8.76 13.38
CA THR A 108 -1.28 -9.29 14.72
C THR A 108 -2.05 -8.50 15.79
N HIS A 109 -2.13 -7.18 15.63
CA HIS A 109 -2.90 -6.33 16.55
C HIS A 109 -4.40 -6.61 16.48
N LEU A 110 -4.96 -6.84 15.29
CA LEU A 110 -6.38 -7.17 15.11
C LEU A 110 -6.74 -8.54 15.69
N ILE A 111 -5.88 -9.55 15.51
CA ILE A 111 -6.09 -10.89 16.10
C ILE A 111 -6.10 -10.82 17.63
N ASN A 112 -5.12 -10.13 18.22
CA ASN A 112 -5.04 -10.02 19.68
C ASN A 112 -6.22 -9.24 20.27
N ALA A 113 -6.71 -8.21 19.58
CA ALA A 113 -7.88 -7.46 20.02
C ALA A 113 -9.15 -8.33 20.07
N ASP A 114 -9.31 -9.28 19.14
CA ASP A 114 -10.42 -10.23 19.13
C ASP A 114 -10.31 -11.25 20.27
N ALA A 115 -9.10 -11.73 20.55
CA ALA A 115 -8.83 -12.66 21.65
C ALA A 115 -9.11 -12.07 23.05
N ASP A 116 -8.94 -10.77 23.24
CA ASP A 116 -9.23 -10.07 24.51
C ASP A 116 -10.75 -9.87 24.76
N HIS A 117 -11.62 -10.16 23.78
CA HIS A 117 -13.08 -10.03 23.88
C HIS A 117 -13.80 -11.37 24.14
N HIS A 118 -13.06 -12.47 24.32
CA HIS A 118 -13.58 -13.83 24.57
C HIS A 118 -13.08 -14.41 25.89
#